data_AF-K7LCP6-F1
#
_entry.id   AF-K7LCP6-F1
#
_cell.length_a   1.000
_cell.length_b   1.000
_cell.length_c   1.000
_cell.angle_alpha   90.00
_cell.angle_beta   90.00
_cell.angle_gamma   90.00
#
_symmetry.space_group_name_H-M   'P 1'
#
loop_
_entity.id
_entity.type
_entity.pdbx_description
1 polymer ?
#
loop_
_entity_poly.entity_id
_entity_poly.type
_entity_poly.pdbx_seq_one_letter_code
_entity_poly.pdbx_strand_id
1 'polypeptide(L)'
;LSGFHPDLTLLSFLLWLSIAFIFLVAGHMYRTNFGIGHSIKDLLEAHTPPGGRLGRGHKGLYDTINNSIHFQLGLALASLGVITSLVAQHMYSLPAYAFIAQDFTTQVALYTHHQYIAGFIMTGPFAHGAIFFIRDYNPEQNEDNVLARMLDHKEAIISHLSWASLFLGFHKRPKQHQIPRAFSK
;
A
#
# COMPACT_ATOMS: atom_id res chain seq x y z
N LEU A 1 -30.65 -7.84 -1.78
CA LEU A 1 -30.04 -6.88 -2.73
C LEU A 1 -28.50 -6.93 -2.73
N SER A 2 -27.85 -7.50 -1.72
CA SER A 2 -26.40 -7.80 -1.75
C SER A 2 -26.14 -9.14 -1.06
N GLY A 3 -25.83 -10.18 -1.83
CA GLY A 3 -25.50 -11.50 -1.28
C GLY A 3 -25.99 -12.61 -2.19
N PHE A 4 -25.08 -13.14 -3.00
CA PHE A 4 -25.07 -14.45 -3.68
C PHE A 4 -26.39 -14.84 -4.40
N HIS A 5 -26.35 -14.92 -5.75
CA HIS A 5 -27.44 -15.34 -6.70
C HIS A 5 -28.27 -14.16 -7.30
N PRO A 6 -29.05 -14.33 -8.40
CA PRO A 6 -28.68 -14.57 -9.81
C PRO A 6 -28.29 -13.31 -10.64
N ASP A 7 -28.35 -12.09 -10.08
CA ASP A 7 -28.11 -10.83 -10.83
C ASP A 7 -26.67 -10.29 -10.72
N LEU A 8 -25.67 -11.19 -10.69
CA LEU A 8 -24.25 -10.81 -10.66
C LEU A 8 -23.87 -9.84 -11.79
N THR A 9 -24.53 -9.97 -12.94
CA THR A 9 -24.33 -9.11 -14.11
C THR A 9 -24.78 -7.67 -13.86
N LEU A 10 -25.96 -7.46 -13.26
CA LEU A 10 -26.49 -6.12 -12.99
C LEU A 10 -25.66 -5.40 -11.92
N LEU A 11 -25.30 -6.09 -10.83
CA LEU A 11 -24.47 -5.51 -9.77
C LEU A 11 -23.07 -5.15 -10.29
N SER A 12 -22.46 -6.05 -11.07
CA SER A 12 -21.17 -5.78 -11.70
C SER A 12 -21.26 -4.59 -12.65
N PHE A 13 -22.31 -4.52 -13.48
CA PHE A 13 -22.52 -3.40 -14.41
C PHE A 13 -22.62 -2.06 -13.69
N LEU A 14 -23.43 -1.95 -12.63
CA LEU A 14 -23.56 -0.72 -11.84
C LEU A 14 -22.26 -0.33 -11.13
N LEU A 15 -21.48 -1.32 -10.66
CA LEU A 15 -20.15 -1.07 -10.08
C LEU A 15 -19.19 -0.47 -11.12
N TRP A 16 -19.06 -1.10 -12.29
CA TRP A 16 -18.17 -0.60 -13.36
C TRP A 16 -18.59 0.77 -13.87
N LEU A 17 -19.91 1.02 -13.99
CA LEU A 17 -20.44 2.33 -14.33
C LEU A 17 -20.03 3.38 -13.28
N SER A 18 -20.19 3.07 -12.00
CA SER A 18 -19.83 3.96 -10.90
C SER A 18 -18.33 4.26 -10.87
N ILE A 19 -17.48 3.24 -11.05
CA ILE A 19 -16.02 3.39 -11.13
C ILE A 19 -15.63 4.27 -12.33
N ALA A 20 -16.25 4.06 -13.49
CA ALA A 20 -15.99 4.85 -14.69
C ALA A 20 -16.31 6.34 -14.46
N PHE A 21 -17.44 6.66 -13.82
CA PHE A 21 -17.78 8.04 -13.48
C PHE A 21 -16.77 8.68 -12.51
N ILE A 22 -16.36 7.96 -11.47
CA ILE A 22 -15.35 8.45 -10.51
C ILE A 22 -14.03 8.76 -11.22
N PHE A 23 -13.54 7.85 -12.07
CA PHE A 23 -12.29 8.07 -12.80
C PHE A 23 -12.39 9.15 -13.87
N LEU A 24 -13.56 9.32 -14.51
CA LEU A 24 -13.77 10.42 -15.45
C LEU A 24 -13.64 11.76 -14.72
N VAL A 25 -14.33 11.96 -13.59
CA VAL A 25 -14.23 13.21 -12.82
C VAL A 25 -12.81 13.42 -12.28
N ALA A 26 -12.19 12.40 -11.70
CA ALA A 26 -10.83 12.49 -11.17
C ALA A 26 -9.78 12.80 -12.25
N GLY A 27 -9.95 12.27 -13.47
CA GLY A 27 -9.05 12.48 -14.60
C GLY A 27 -8.97 13.93 -15.10
N HIS A 28 -9.93 14.78 -14.72
CA HIS A 28 -9.99 16.20 -15.12
C HIS A 28 -9.51 17.16 -14.02
N MET A 29 -9.03 16.67 -12.87
CA MET A 29 -8.59 17.53 -11.76
C MET A 29 -7.25 18.24 -12.03
N TYR A 30 -6.35 17.61 -12.78
CA TYR A 30 -4.97 18.10 -12.94
C TYR A 30 -4.82 18.98 -14.18
N ARG A 31 -4.05 20.07 -14.04
CA ARG A 31 -3.87 21.06 -15.10
C ARG A 31 -3.13 20.47 -16.29
N THR A 32 -3.68 20.69 -17.48
CA THR A 32 -3.06 20.36 -18.77
C THR A 32 -2.90 21.64 -19.61
N ASN A 33 -2.60 21.51 -20.91
CA ASN A 33 -2.38 22.63 -21.83
C ASN A 33 -3.60 23.57 -22.00
N PHE A 34 -4.78 23.18 -21.51
CA PHE A 34 -6.00 24.02 -21.51
C PHE A 34 -6.04 25.10 -20.42
N GLY A 35 -5.04 25.12 -19.51
CA GLY A 35 -4.92 26.14 -18.46
C GLY A 35 -5.86 25.96 -17.26
N ILE A 36 -6.84 25.05 -17.33
CA ILE A 36 -7.77 24.72 -16.24
C ILE A 36 -7.26 23.49 -15.48
N GLY A 37 -7.38 23.50 -14.15
CA GLY A 37 -7.02 22.39 -13.26
C GLY A 37 -5.93 22.76 -12.25
N HIS A 38 -5.52 21.80 -11.42
CA HIS A 38 -4.50 21.99 -10.38
C HIS A 38 -3.12 21.50 -10.81
N SER A 39 -2.07 22.26 -10.47
CA SER A 39 -0.67 21.80 -10.55
C SER A 39 -0.35 20.96 -9.33
N ILE A 40 0.08 19.72 -9.52
CA ILE A 40 0.47 18.83 -8.39
C ILE A 40 1.62 19.45 -7.60
N LYS A 41 2.58 20.12 -8.27
CA LYS A 41 3.67 20.83 -7.62
C LYS A 41 3.13 21.90 -6.67
N ASP A 42 2.23 22.74 -7.16
CA ASP A 42 1.66 23.86 -6.38
C ASP A 42 0.83 23.32 -5.20
N LEU A 43 0.08 22.23 -5.42
CA LEU A 43 -0.67 21.55 -4.36
C LEU A 43 0.25 21.04 -3.25
N LEU A 44 1.38 20.40 -3.59
CA LEU A 44 2.35 19.90 -2.61
C LEU A 44 3.05 21.05 -1.88
N GLU A 45 3.48 22.09 -2.60
CA GLU A 45 4.17 23.25 -2.00
C GLU A 45 3.26 24.05 -1.05
N ALA A 46 1.96 24.14 -1.35
CA ALA A 46 0.97 24.79 -0.51
C ALA A 46 0.55 23.94 0.71
N HIS A 47 0.84 22.64 0.71
CA HIS A 47 0.41 21.73 1.77
C HIS A 47 1.41 21.69 2.94
N THR A 48 1.38 22.75 3.75
CA THR A 48 2.13 22.82 5.00
C THR A 48 1.22 22.46 6.19
N PRO A 49 1.67 21.58 7.11
CA PRO A 49 0.85 21.17 8.24
C PRO A 49 0.52 22.35 9.17
N PRO A 50 -0.72 22.49 9.64
CA PRO A 50 -1.12 23.63 10.48
C PRO A 50 -0.36 23.68 11.81
N GLY A 51 0.12 22.53 12.31
CA GLY A 51 0.84 22.44 13.57
C GLY A 51 2.34 22.74 13.48
N GLY A 52 2.92 22.97 12.30
CA GLY A 52 4.37 23.21 12.12
C GLY A 52 5.31 22.06 12.53
N ARG A 53 4.77 20.96 13.08
CA ARG A 53 5.55 19.85 13.62
C ARG A 53 6.18 18.93 12.57
N LEU A 54 5.95 19.17 11.28
CA LEU A 54 6.53 18.38 10.17
C LEU A 54 7.46 19.21 9.27
N GLY A 55 8.07 20.26 9.82
CA GLY A 55 9.02 21.13 9.11
C GLY A 55 8.39 21.85 7.93
N ARG A 56 9.12 21.92 6.81
CA ARG A 56 8.64 22.45 5.53
C ARG A 56 7.53 21.61 4.88
N GLY A 57 7.10 20.50 5.46
CA GLY A 57 6.00 19.69 4.94
C GLY A 57 6.37 18.99 3.64
N HIS A 58 5.55 19.14 2.60
CA HIS A 58 5.71 18.43 1.31
C HIS A 58 6.60 19.16 0.28
N LYS A 59 7.23 20.27 0.66
CA LYS A 59 8.07 21.05 -0.26
C LYS A 59 9.23 20.22 -0.83
N GLY A 60 9.47 20.35 -2.12
CA GLY A 60 10.49 19.59 -2.86
C GLY A 60 10.14 18.14 -3.17
N LEU A 61 9.05 17.58 -2.63
CA LEU A 61 8.67 16.19 -2.90
C LEU A 61 8.27 15.97 -4.37
N TYR A 62 7.64 16.96 -5.01
CA TYR A 62 7.26 16.84 -6.42
C TYR A 62 8.49 16.55 -7.30
N ASP A 63 9.55 17.34 -7.13
CA ASP A 63 10.79 17.18 -7.90
C ASP A 63 11.52 15.90 -7.47
N THR A 64 11.55 15.59 -6.17
CA THR A 64 12.18 14.35 -5.65
C THR A 64 11.55 13.08 -6.23
N ILE A 65 10.21 13.03 -6.30
CA ILE A 65 9.48 11.88 -6.85
C ILE A 65 9.62 11.83 -8.37
N ASN A 66 9.46 12.96 -9.07
CA ASN A 66 9.48 12.97 -10.53
C ASN A 66 10.87 12.73 -11.13
N ASN A 67 11.93 13.09 -10.40
CA ASN A 67 13.30 12.88 -10.86
C ASN A 67 13.85 11.48 -10.56
N SER A 68 13.17 10.66 -9.74
CA SER A 68 13.62 9.31 -9.40
C SER A 68 12.64 8.24 -9.89
N ILE A 69 13.12 7.43 -10.84
CA ILE A 69 12.40 6.22 -11.30
C ILE A 69 12.32 5.19 -10.16
N HIS A 70 13.34 5.12 -9.30
CA HIS A 70 13.33 4.21 -8.14
C HIS A 70 12.25 4.59 -7.13
N PHE A 71 12.04 5.88 -6.88
CA PHE A 71 10.95 6.32 -6.01
C PHE A 71 9.58 6.00 -6.61
N GLN A 72 9.38 6.31 -7.89
CA GLN A 72 8.11 6.02 -8.60
C GLN A 72 7.80 4.53 -8.63
N LEU A 73 8.80 3.71 -8.98
CA LEU A 73 8.65 2.26 -9.00
C LEU A 73 8.39 1.71 -7.59
N GLY A 74 9.04 2.25 -6.57
CA GLY A 74 8.76 1.90 -5.18
C GLY A 74 7.31 2.16 -4.78
N LEU A 75 6.76 3.34 -5.09
CA LEU A 75 5.36 3.67 -4.84
C LEU A 75 4.38 2.82 -5.66
N ALA A 76 4.69 2.56 -6.94
CA ALA A 76 3.88 1.74 -7.81
C ALA A 76 3.78 0.29 -7.30
N LEU A 77 4.90 -0.29 -6.88
CA LEU A 77 4.91 -1.63 -6.28
C LEU A 77 4.20 -1.64 -4.91
N ALA A 78 4.27 -0.57 -4.13
CA ALA A 78 3.61 -0.51 -2.82
C ALA A 78 2.09 -0.51 -2.98
N SER A 79 1.59 0.36 -3.85
CA SER A 79 0.16 0.41 -4.18
C SER A 79 -0.32 -0.88 -4.83
N LEU A 80 0.42 -1.44 -5.77
CA LEU A 80 0.08 -2.72 -6.41
C LEU A 80 0.10 -3.88 -5.43
N GLY A 81 1.06 -3.95 -4.51
CA GLY A 81 1.15 -5.00 -3.49
C GLY A 81 -0.03 -4.96 -2.52
N VAL A 82 -0.42 -3.76 -2.07
CA VAL A 82 -1.61 -3.55 -1.23
C VAL A 82 -2.88 -3.97 -1.98
N ILE A 83 -3.04 -3.54 -3.23
CA ILE A 83 -4.21 -3.91 -4.06
C ILE A 83 -4.24 -5.42 -4.32
N THR A 84 -3.11 -6.06 -4.61
CA THR A 84 -3.05 -7.51 -4.86
C THR A 84 -3.47 -8.30 -3.62
N SER A 85 -3.05 -7.87 -2.42
CA SER A 85 -3.51 -8.46 -1.17
C SER A 85 -5.02 -8.25 -0.96
N LEU A 86 -5.51 -7.02 -1.23
CA LEU A 86 -6.93 -6.71 -1.15
C LEU A 86 -7.78 -7.55 -2.11
N VAL A 87 -7.29 -7.80 -3.33
CA VAL A 87 -7.93 -8.69 -4.31
C VAL A 87 -8.04 -10.11 -3.73
N ALA A 88 -6.98 -10.64 -3.13
CA ALA A 88 -7.03 -11.95 -2.48
C ALA A 88 -8.12 -11.99 -1.40
N GLN A 89 -8.14 -10.97 -0.52
CA GLN A 89 -9.11 -10.87 0.58
C GLN A 89 -10.57 -10.73 0.08
N HIS A 90 -10.80 -9.95 -0.97
CA HIS A 90 -12.13 -9.78 -1.53
C HIS A 90 -12.59 -11.00 -2.33
N MET A 91 -11.72 -11.66 -3.09
CA MET A 91 -12.13 -12.79 -3.93
C MET A 91 -12.58 -14.02 -3.12
N TYR A 92 -11.95 -14.29 -1.97
CA TYR A 92 -12.36 -15.42 -1.13
C TYR A 92 -13.65 -15.14 -0.35
N SER A 93 -13.87 -13.89 0.09
CA SER A 93 -15.03 -13.49 0.90
C SER A 93 -16.24 -13.06 0.07
N LEU A 94 -15.99 -12.54 -1.14
CA LEU A 94 -16.99 -12.07 -2.12
C LEU A 94 -16.73 -12.72 -3.51
N PRO A 95 -16.98 -14.03 -3.67
CA PRO A 95 -16.89 -14.74 -4.94
C PRO A 95 -17.52 -14.01 -6.14
N ALA A 96 -16.69 -13.54 -7.07
CA ALA A 96 -17.11 -12.80 -8.26
C ALA A 96 -17.49 -13.71 -9.46
N TYR A 97 -17.05 -14.97 -9.45
CA TYR A 97 -17.27 -15.91 -10.55
C TYR A 97 -18.35 -16.93 -10.21
N ALA A 98 -19.15 -17.32 -11.20
CA ALA A 98 -20.18 -18.32 -11.04
C ALA A 98 -19.56 -19.65 -10.58
N PHE A 99 -20.18 -20.31 -9.60
CA PHE A 99 -19.80 -21.62 -9.06
C PHE A 99 -18.43 -21.72 -8.37
N ILE A 100 -17.60 -20.66 -8.35
CA ILE A 100 -16.27 -20.73 -7.72
C ILE A 100 -16.34 -21.00 -6.20
N ALA A 101 -17.44 -20.61 -5.54
CA ALA A 101 -17.68 -20.94 -4.13
C ALA A 101 -17.81 -22.44 -3.84
N GLN A 102 -18.07 -23.25 -4.87
CA GLN A 102 -18.17 -24.70 -4.77
C GLN A 102 -16.85 -25.40 -5.14
N ASP A 103 -15.94 -24.68 -5.82
CA ASP A 103 -14.60 -25.17 -6.17
C ASP A 103 -13.56 -24.69 -5.15
N PHE A 104 -13.46 -25.45 -4.05
CA PHE A 104 -12.55 -25.13 -2.95
C PHE A 104 -11.08 -25.13 -3.36
N THR A 105 -10.68 -26.03 -4.26
CA THR A 105 -9.28 -26.13 -4.73
C THR A 105 -8.90 -24.85 -5.47
N THR A 106 -9.75 -24.39 -6.39
CA THR A 106 -9.51 -23.15 -7.13
C THR A 106 -9.51 -21.92 -6.21
N GLN A 107 -10.42 -21.84 -5.22
CA GLN A 107 -10.41 -20.72 -4.27
C GLN A 107 -9.12 -20.64 -3.45
N VAL A 108 -8.69 -21.77 -2.88
CA VAL A 108 -7.45 -21.82 -2.09
C VAL A 108 -6.24 -21.51 -2.98
N ALA A 109 -6.22 -22.02 -4.21
CA ALA A 109 -5.15 -21.74 -5.17
C ALA A 109 -5.07 -20.25 -5.52
N LEU A 110 -6.20 -19.60 -5.85
CA LEU A 110 -6.23 -18.18 -6.18
C LEU A 110 -5.85 -17.29 -5.00
N TYR A 111 -6.37 -17.58 -3.80
CA TYR A 111 -6.01 -16.83 -2.60
C TYR A 111 -4.51 -16.94 -2.32
N THR A 112 -3.97 -18.15 -2.34
CA THR A 112 -2.55 -18.41 -2.09
C THR A 112 -1.69 -17.73 -3.16
N HIS A 113 -2.05 -17.86 -4.43
CA HIS A 113 -1.36 -17.22 -5.55
C HIS A 113 -1.25 -15.70 -5.38
N HIS A 114 -2.37 -15.01 -5.13
CA HIS A 114 -2.37 -13.56 -4.96
C HIS A 114 -1.62 -13.13 -3.69
N GLN A 115 -1.73 -13.87 -2.58
CA GLN A 115 -0.99 -13.55 -1.35
C GLN A 115 0.52 -13.72 -1.51
N TYR A 116 0.99 -14.76 -2.22
CA TYR A 116 2.42 -14.91 -2.52
C TYR A 116 2.90 -13.81 -3.45
N ILE A 117 2.15 -13.48 -4.51
CA ILE A 117 2.50 -12.37 -5.41
C ILE A 117 2.54 -11.05 -4.63
N ALA A 118 1.55 -10.77 -3.78
CA ALA A 118 1.53 -9.59 -2.94
C ALA A 118 2.77 -9.55 -2.03
N GLY A 119 3.14 -10.68 -1.41
CA GLY A 119 4.36 -10.80 -0.61
C GLY A 119 5.63 -10.47 -1.41
N PHE A 120 5.81 -11.05 -2.61
CA PHE A 120 6.94 -10.77 -3.49
C PHE A 120 6.98 -9.30 -3.91
N ILE A 121 5.85 -8.75 -4.40
CA ILE A 121 5.74 -7.36 -4.81
C ILE A 121 6.05 -6.42 -3.64
N MET A 122 5.55 -6.71 -2.42
CA MET A 122 5.76 -5.86 -1.23
C MET A 122 7.21 -5.77 -0.76
N THR A 123 8.09 -6.69 -1.16
CA THR A 123 9.55 -6.52 -0.94
C THR A 123 10.17 -5.45 -1.84
N GLY A 124 9.59 -5.25 -3.03
CA GLY A 124 10.06 -4.31 -4.04
C GLY A 124 10.09 -2.84 -3.59
N PRO A 125 9.04 -2.29 -2.96
CA PRO A 125 9.03 -0.93 -2.42
C PRO A 125 10.19 -0.63 -1.49
N PHE A 126 10.53 -1.56 -0.61
CA PHE A 126 11.65 -1.38 0.32
C PHE A 126 13.00 -1.47 -0.41
N ALA A 127 13.14 -2.39 -1.37
CA ALA A 127 14.35 -2.49 -2.18
C ALA A 127 14.57 -1.22 -3.04
N HIS A 128 13.55 -0.79 -3.79
CA HIS A 128 13.61 0.42 -4.62
C HIS A 128 13.69 1.71 -3.79
N GLY A 129 13.03 1.76 -2.63
CA GLY A 129 13.16 2.86 -1.67
C GLY A 129 14.58 2.98 -1.11
N ALA A 130 15.21 1.85 -0.75
CA ALA A 130 16.62 1.84 -0.33
C ALA A 130 17.56 2.28 -1.46
N ILE A 131 17.32 1.82 -2.69
CA ILE A 131 18.10 2.27 -3.86
C ILE A 131 17.94 3.77 -4.08
N PHE A 132 16.72 4.31 -3.98
CA PHE A 132 16.45 5.74 -4.06
C PHE A 132 17.28 6.52 -3.03
N PHE A 133 17.30 6.10 -1.75
CA PHE A 133 18.05 6.78 -0.71
C PHE A 133 19.57 6.79 -0.95
N ILE A 134 20.09 5.82 -1.69
CA ILE A 134 21.53 5.72 -2.02
C ILE A 134 21.87 6.51 -3.29
N ARG A 135 21.03 6.45 -4.32
CA ARG A 135 21.36 6.94 -5.67
C ARG A 135 20.79 8.32 -6.00
N ASP A 136 19.54 8.57 -5.61
CA ASP A 136 18.76 9.68 -6.15
C ASP A 136 18.38 10.72 -5.08
N TYR A 137 18.52 10.38 -3.80
CA TYR A 137 18.17 11.28 -2.71
C TYR A 137 19.18 12.43 -2.56
N ASN A 138 18.67 13.67 -2.67
CA ASN A 138 19.45 14.89 -2.42
C ASN A 138 19.02 15.53 -1.09
N PRO A 139 19.88 15.57 -0.06
CA PRO A 139 19.60 16.20 1.23
C PRO A 139 19.31 17.70 1.14
N GLU A 140 19.97 18.44 0.24
CA GLU A 140 19.80 19.90 0.12
C GLU A 140 18.40 20.24 -0.42
N GLN A 141 17.93 19.49 -1.42
CA GLN A 141 16.58 19.68 -1.97
C GLN A 141 15.49 19.31 -0.96
N ASN A 142 15.77 18.32 -0.11
CA ASN A 142 14.83 17.77 0.86
C ASN A 142 14.98 18.35 2.28
N GLU A 143 15.78 19.40 2.47
CA GLU A 143 16.09 19.95 3.79
C GLU A 143 14.82 20.25 4.62
N ASP A 144 14.72 19.76 5.84
CA ASP A 144 13.57 19.96 6.75
C ASP A 144 12.18 19.63 6.14
N ASN A 145 12.09 18.90 5.04
CA ASN A 145 10.80 18.37 4.57
C ASN A 145 10.44 17.07 5.32
N VAL A 146 9.27 16.51 5.04
CA VAL A 146 8.82 15.27 5.72
C VAL A 146 9.79 14.10 5.56
N LEU A 147 10.54 14.02 4.45
CA LEU A 147 11.47 12.93 4.17
C LEU A 147 12.75 13.09 5.00
N ALA A 148 13.33 14.29 5.04
CA ALA A 148 14.49 14.57 5.89
C ALA A 148 14.17 14.36 7.37
N ARG A 149 13.01 14.85 7.83
CA ARG A 149 12.60 14.67 9.23
C ARG A 149 12.41 13.21 9.60
N MET A 150 11.83 12.40 8.72
CA MET A 150 11.75 10.95 8.93
C MET A 150 13.14 10.34 9.17
N LEU A 151 14.16 10.77 8.41
CA LEU A 151 15.54 10.30 8.58
C LEU A 151 16.17 10.78 9.89
N ASP A 152 15.89 12.01 10.33
CA ASP A 152 16.38 12.55 11.61
C ASP A 152 15.86 11.74 12.81
N HIS A 153 14.65 11.17 12.70
CA HIS A 153 14.02 10.39 13.76
C HIS A 153 14.10 8.87 13.52
N LYS A 154 14.93 8.40 12.58
CA LYS A 154 14.96 6.99 12.15
C LYS A 154 15.17 6.01 13.31
N GLU A 155 15.98 6.37 14.31
CA GLU A 155 16.26 5.52 15.48
C GLU A 155 15.01 5.34 16.36
N ALA A 156 14.17 6.37 16.47
CA ALA A 156 12.89 6.26 17.16
C ALA A 156 11.94 5.32 16.40
N ILE A 157 11.89 5.41 15.07
CA ILE A 157 11.05 4.52 14.24
C ILE A 157 11.51 3.06 14.38
N ILE A 158 12.82 2.81 14.26
CA ILE A 158 13.42 1.48 14.36
C ILE A 158 13.23 0.88 15.76
N SER A 159 13.43 1.67 16.82
CA SER A 159 13.25 1.18 18.20
C SER A 159 11.81 0.81 18.52
N HIS A 160 10.82 1.58 18.08
CA HIS A 160 9.40 1.26 18.26
C HIS A 160 8.98 0.01 17.47
N LEU A 161 9.48 -0.14 16.24
CA LEU A 161 9.23 -1.33 15.43
C LEU A 161 9.86 -2.59 16.04
N SER A 162 11.07 -2.47 16.61
CA SER A 162 11.75 -3.54 17.34
C SER A 162 10.98 -3.93 18.59
N TRP A 163 10.55 -2.95 19.40
CA TRP A 163 9.70 -3.20 20.55
C TRP A 163 8.39 -3.90 20.18
N ALA A 164 7.68 -3.43 19.14
CA ALA A 164 6.43 -4.05 18.69
C ALA A 164 6.65 -5.50 18.23
N SER A 165 7.74 -5.77 17.52
CA SER A 165 8.11 -7.12 17.06
C SER A 165 8.41 -8.06 18.23
N LEU A 166 9.19 -7.61 19.21
CA LEU A 166 9.49 -8.37 20.43
C LEU A 166 8.23 -8.60 21.27
N PHE A 167 7.42 -7.55 21.47
CA PHE A 167 6.16 -7.63 22.19
C PHE A 167 5.24 -8.69 21.58
N LEU A 168 4.99 -8.63 20.27
CA LEU A 168 4.18 -9.63 19.58
C LEU A 168 4.83 -11.03 19.62
N GLY A 169 6.14 -11.13 19.45
CA GLY A 169 6.87 -12.40 19.47
C GLY A 169 6.83 -13.13 20.83
N PHE A 170 6.88 -12.38 21.93
CA PHE A 170 6.78 -12.94 23.29
C PHE A 170 5.34 -13.23 23.70
N HIS A 171 4.37 -12.44 23.26
CA HIS A 171 2.95 -12.63 23.65
C HIS A 171 2.20 -13.61 22.73
N LYS A 172 2.61 -13.80 21.47
CA LYS A 172 1.99 -14.79 20.56
C LYS A 172 2.49 -16.21 20.73
N ARG A 173 3.64 -16.43 21.38
CA ARG A 173 4.12 -17.78 21.71
C ARG A 173 3.57 -18.17 23.09
N PRO A 174 2.38 -18.81 23.19
CA PRO A 174 2.06 -19.50 24.44
C PRO A 174 3.17 -20.51 24.68
N LYS A 175 3.62 -20.66 25.92
CA LYS A 175 4.70 -21.57 26.34
C LYS A 175 4.59 -22.93 25.62
N GLN A 176 5.28 -23.10 24.50
CA GLN A 176 5.37 -24.38 23.78
C GLN A 176 6.31 -25.38 24.50
N HIS A 177 6.60 -25.12 25.78
CA HIS A 177 7.41 -25.97 26.66
C HIS A 177 6.58 -26.74 27.69
N GLN A 178 5.28 -26.93 27.45
CA GLN A 178 4.47 -27.96 28.11
C GLN A 178 3.86 -28.88 27.05
N ILE A 179 4.69 -29.69 26.39
CA ILE A 179 4.23 -30.92 25.74
C ILE A 179 4.36 -32.02 26.80
N PRO A 180 3.27 -32.56 27.37
CA PRO A 180 3.38 -33.77 28.16
C PRO A 180 3.85 -34.88 27.21
N ARG A 181 4.97 -35.52 27.53
CA ARG A 181 5.33 -36.82 26.96
C ARG A 181 4.25 -37.82 27.37
N ALA A 182 3.20 -37.95 26.58
CA ALA A 182 2.13 -38.90 26.83
C ALA A 182 1.72 -39.53 25.50
N PHE A 183 2.59 -40.38 24.94
CA PHE A 183 2.24 -41.54 24.13
C PHE A 183 3.53 -42.38 23.94
N SER A 184 3.91 -43.05 25.04
CA SER A 184 4.74 -44.25 25.02
C SER A 184 3.84 -45.36 25.53
N LYS A 185 3.24 -46.10 24.60
CA LYS A 185 2.77 -47.49 24.72
C LYS A 185 2.75 -48.06 23.31
#